data_AF-A0A3N5RGY7-F1
#
_entry.id   AF-A0A3N5RGY7-F1
#
_cell.length_a   1.000
_cell.length_b   1.000
_cell.length_c   1.000
_cell.angle_alpha   90.00
_cell.angle_beta   90.00
_cell.angle_gamma   90.00
#
_symmetry.space_group_name_H-M   'P 1'
#
loop_
_entity.id
_entity.type
_entity.pdbx_description
1 polymer ?
#
loop_
_entity_poly.entity_id
_entity_poly.type
_entity_poly.pdbx_seq_one_letter_code
_entity_poly.pdbx_strand_id
1 'polypeptide(L)' 'MSLKEYLFRNDVKMKDMALSLGIHYSYMRQIKSGKKKPGFELSTKIELLTGGQVTLRELRA' A
#
# COMPACT_ATOMS: atom_id res chain seq x y z
N MET A 1 7.10 8.43 -2.85
CA MET A 1 5.79 8.99 -2.44
C MET A 1 5.16 7.97 -1.52
N SER A 2 4.65 8.42 -0.37
CA SER A 2 4.08 7.51 0.63
C SER A 2 2.75 6.91 0.18
N LEU A 3 2.44 5.70 0.67
CA LEU A 3 1.15 5.04 0.43
C LEU A 3 -0.03 5.91 0.90
N LYS A 4 0.14 6.65 2.01
CA LYS A 4 -0.88 7.58 2.52
C LYS A 4 -1.19 8.67 1.50
N GLU A 5 -0.16 9.22 0.87
CA GLU A 5 -0.31 10.30 -0.11
C GLU A 5 -0.91 9.81 -1.42
N TYR A 6 -0.52 8.62 -1.89
CA TYR A 6 -1.14 7.98 -3.04
C TYR A 6 -2.65 7.79 -2.86
N LEU A 7 -3.07 7.25 -1.71
CA LEU A 7 -4.48 7.01 -1.41
C LEU A 7 -5.29 8.31 -1.38
N PHE A 8 -4.69 9.39 -0.85
CA PHE A 8 -5.34 10.69 -0.78
C PHE A 8 -5.46 11.36 -2.15
N ARG A 9 -4.40 11.33 -2.97
CA ARG A 9 -4.39 11.98 -4.29
C ARG A 9 -5.28 11.30 -5.32
N ASN A 10 -5.42 9.97 -5.23
CA ASN A 10 -6.20 9.19 -6.19
C ASN A 10 -7.63 8.87 -5.71
N ASP A 11 -8.08 9.43 -4.57
CA ASP A 11 -9.35 9.10 -3.91
C ASP A 11 -9.58 7.59 -3.71
N VAL A 12 -8.49 6.83 -3.56
CA VAL A 12 -8.56 5.38 -3.42
C VAL A 12 -8.93 5.03 -1.99
N LYS A 13 -10.08 4.37 -1.83
CA LYS A 13 -10.47 3.82 -0.54
C LYS A 13 -9.52 2.70 -0.13
N MET A 14 -9.00 2.78 1.10
CA MET A 14 -8.15 1.74 1.68
C MET A 14 -8.79 0.35 1.64
N LYS A 15 -10.12 0.28 1.77
CA LYS A 15 -10.88 -0.98 1.75
C LYS A 15 -10.81 -1.63 0.37
N ASP A 16 -11.01 -0.87 -0.69
CA ASP A 16 -10.90 -1.35 -2.07
C ASP A 16 -9.48 -1.78 -2.39
N MET A 17 -8.47 -0.99 -1.99
CA MET A 17 -7.07 -1.38 -2.21
C MET A 17 -6.69 -2.66 -1.44
N ALA A 18 -7.18 -2.81 -0.20
CA ALA A 18 -6.97 -4.03 0.57
C ALA A 18 -7.62 -5.25 -0.11
N LEU A 19 -8.83 -5.08 -0.65
CA LEU A 19 -9.54 -6.12 -1.39
C LEU A 19 -8.79 -6.52 -2.67
N SER A 20 -8.34 -5.55 -3.47
CA SER A 20 -7.54 -5.78 -4.68
C SER A 20 -6.20 -6.47 -4.40
N LEU A 21 -5.61 -6.21 -3.24
CA LEU A 21 -4.36 -6.84 -2.80
C LEU A 21 -4.59 -8.20 -2.13
N GLY A 22 -5.83 -8.60 -1.86
CA GLY A 22 -6.17 -9.83 -1.15
C GLY A 22 -5.73 -9.83 0.32
N ILE A 23 -5.67 -8.66 0.96
CA ILE A 23 -5.23 -8.51 2.34
C ILE A 23 -6.36 -7.99 3.24
N HIS A 24 -6.27 -8.28 4.54
CA HIS A 24 -7.22 -7.76 5.50
C HIS A 24 -7.10 -6.23 5.66
N TYR A 25 -8.24 -5.53 5.81
CA TYR A 25 -8.28 -4.07 5.97
C TYR A 25 -7.39 -3.58 7.13
N SER A 26 -7.42 -4.28 8.27
CA SER A 26 -6.58 -3.94 9.42
C SER A 26 -5.08 -4.02 9.12
N TYR A 27 -4.66 -4.95 8.25
CA TYR A 27 -3.27 -5.08 7.82
C TYR A 27 -2.87 -3.93 6.90
N MET A 28 -3.73 -3.57 5.95
CA MET A 28 -3.54 -2.38 5.10
C MET A 28 -3.42 -1.09 5.92
N ARG A 29 -4.23 -0.95 6.99
CA ARG A 29 -4.14 0.17 7.93
C ARG A 29 -2.79 0.20 8.64
N GLN A 30 -2.26 -0.94 9.07
CA GLN A 30 -0.94 -1.03 9.70
C GLN A 30 0.19 -0.65 8.73
N ILE A 31 0.09 -1.04 7.46
CA ILE A 31 1.04 -0.65 6.41
C ILE A 31 0.99 0.86 6.18
N LYS A 32 -0.21 1.43 5.99
CA LYS A 32 -0.38 2.88 5.81
C LYS A 32 0.19 3.71 6.97
N SER A 33 0.03 3.23 8.21
CA SER A 33 0.55 3.90 9.40
C SER A 33 2.04 3.65 9.65
N GLY A 34 2.73 2.87 8.81
CA GLY A 34 4.14 2.50 8.98
C GLY A 34 4.41 1.54 10.14
N LYS A 35 3.37 1.07 10.84
CA LYS A 35 3.49 0.12 11.96
C LYS A 35 3.94 -1.26 11.51
N LYS A 36 3.67 -1.63 10.26
CA LYS A 36 4.02 -2.93 9.71
C LYS A 36 4.55 -2.79 8.30
N LYS A 37 5.70 -3.40 8.04
CA LYS A 37 6.30 -3.44 6.71
C LYS A 37 5.72 -4.64 5.93
N PRO A 38 5.14 -4.43 4.75
CA PRO A 38 4.67 -5.53 3.92
C PRO A 38 5.83 -6.43 3.46
N GLY A 39 5.51 -7.70 3.21
CA GLY A 39 6.46 -8.65 2.61
C GLY A 39 6.85 -8.25 1.19
N PHE A 40 7.91 -8.84 0.65
CA PHE A 40 8.45 -8.48 -0.67
C PHE A 40 7.39 -8.60 -1.77
N GLU A 41 6.69 -9.73 -1.85
CA GLU A 41 5.61 -9.95 -2.83
C GLU A 41 4.50 -8.90 -2.75
N LEU A 42 4.09 -8.52 -1.53
CA LEU A 42 3.03 -7.54 -1.35
C LEU A 42 3.51 -6.13 -1.71
N SER A 43 4.75 -5.78 -1.35
CA SER A 43 5.37 -4.53 -1.78
C SER A 43 5.42 -4.41 -3.30
N THR A 44 5.82 -5.48 -4.00
CA THR A 44 5.81 -5.52 -5.47
C THR A 44 4.40 -5.39 -6.04
N LYS A 45 3.40 -6.08 -5.46
CA LYS A 45 2.00 -5.93 -5.89
C LYS A 45 1.49 -4.51 -5.72
N ILE A 46 1.81 -3.84 -4.61
CA ILE A 46 1.45 -2.43 -4.39
C ILE A 46 2.14 -1.54 -5.42
N GLU A 47 3.43 -1.74 -5.68
CA GLU A 47 4.17 -0.95 -6.68
C GLU A 47 3.57 -1.12 -8.08
N LEU A 48 3.24 -2.34 -8.49
CA LEU A 48 2.58 -2.61 -9.77
C LEU A 48 1.18 -1.99 -9.85
N LEU A 49 0.35 -2.14 -8.81
CA LEU A 49 -1.00 -1.55 -8.75
C LEU A 49 -0.98 -0.02 -8.79
N THR A 50 0.06 0.58 -8.20
CA THR A 50 0.21 2.03 -8.17
C THR A 50 1.01 2.57 -9.36
N GLY A 51 1.42 1.72 -10.31
CA GLY A 51 2.19 2.13 -11.48
C GLY A 51 3.56 2.74 -11.11
N GLY A 52 4.19 2.25 -10.06
CA GLY A 52 5.48 2.76 -9.57
C GLY A 52 5.39 4.04 -8.73
N GLN A 53 4.19 4.56 -8.49
CA GLN A 53 3.99 5.75 -7.66
C GLN A 53 4.32 5.50 -6.18
N VAL A 54 4.00 4.30 -5.67
CA VAL A 54 4.41 3.84 -4.34
C VAL A 54 5.44 2.73 -4.51
N THR A 55 6.70 3.04 -4.19
CA THR A 55 7.78 2.08 -4.43
C THR A 55 7.97 1.11 -3.27
N LEU A 56 8.52 -0.08 -3.57
CA LEU A 56 8.92 -1.06 -2.58
C LEU A 56 9.88 -0.47 -1.53
N ARG A 57 10.78 0.42 -1.97
CA ARG A 57 11.73 1.10 -1.09
C ARG A 57 11.02 1.96 -0.05
N GLU A 58 9.97 2.68 -0.44
CA GLU A 58 9.16 3.50 0.48
C GLU A 58 8.39 2.65 1.49
N LEU A 59 7.82 1.52 1.04
CA LEU A 59 7.03 0.63 1.90
C LEU A 59 7.86 -0.12 2.94
N ARG A 60 9.17 -0.24 2.69
CA ARG A 60 10.10 -1.01 3.54
C ARG A 60 11.19 -0.14 4.19
N ALA A 61 11.24 1.16 3.87
CA ALA A 61 12.10 2.14 4.53
C ALA A 61 11.85 2.17 6.04
#